data_AF-A0A7X5VHB8-F1
#
_entry.id   AF-A0A7X5VHB8-F1
#
_cell.length_a   1.000
_cell.length_b   1.000
_cell.length_c   1.000
_cell.angle_alpha   90.00
_cell.angle_beta   90.00
_cell.angle_gamma   90.00
#
_symmetry.space_group_name_H-M   'P 1'
#
loop_
_entity.id
_entity.type
_entity.pdbx_description
1 polymer ?
#
loop_
_entity_poly.entity_id
_entity_poly.type
_entity_poly.pdbx_seq_one_letter_code
_entity_poly.pdbx_strand_id
1 'polypeptide(L)'
;MFPEARRGFYISDADVAESPAYERMLLLLTAALMEAFGITVQLSAEPEHGQVEGFVLGGEAIVANWLGGPELWSVDASAPPSRRSVFRDVVEQVSVASLVAQVRSKRRLQMLAAYLNVPWAWFQRRCEELAVAGVDDLAHPRSRLLSTSGLNTAIRYVAYIDDLEGAELACR
;
A
#
# COMPACT_ATOMS: atom_id res chain seq x y z
N MET A 1 -2.67 12.16 11.67
CA MET A 1 -2.76 12.46 10.23
C MET A 1 -1.37 12.85 9.76
N PHE A 2 -0.81 12.17 8.75
CA PHE A 2 0.46 12.57 8.13
C PHE A 2 0.14 13.46 6.93
N PRO A 3 0.25 14.79 7.02
CA PRO A 3 0.00 15.63 5.86
C PRO A 3 1.03 15.28 4.78
N GLU A 4 0.56 14.98 3.57
CA GLU A 4 1.37 14.72 2.37
C GLU A 4 2.22 13.44 2.35
N ALA A 5 1.90 12.44 3.18
CA ALA A 5 2.64 11.18 3.17
C ALA A 5 2.52 10.43 1.83
N ARG A 6 3.66 10.00 1.26
CA ARG A 6 3.72 9.21 0.01
C ARG A 6 4.50 7.92 0.22
N ARG A 7 4.07 6.85 -0.44
CA ARG A 7 4.79 5.58 -0.54
C ARG A 7 5.00 5.21 -2.00
N GLY A 8 6.26 5.16 -2.41
CA GLY A 8 6.65 4.60 -3.71
C GLY A 8 6.83 3.09 -3.63
N PHE A 9 6.33 2.38 -4.64
CA PHE A 9 6.65 0.99 -4.93
C PHE A 9 7.43 0.92 -6.24
N TYR A 10 8.46 0.07 -6.25
CA TYR A 10 9.10 -0.38 -7.47
C TYR A 10 8.72 -1.84 -7.70
N ILE A 11 8.08 -2.12 -8.84
CA ILE A 11 7.66 -3.47 -9.22
C ILE A 11 7.81 -3.56 -10.74
N SER A 12 8.61 -4.48 -11.24
CA SER A 12 8.77 -4.65 -12.70
C SER A 12 7.63 -5.49 -13.30
N ASP A 13 7.42 -5.41 -14.60
CA ASP A 13 6.45 -6.27 -15.31
C ASP A 13 6.79 -7.77 -15.14
N ALA A 14 8.07 -8.10 -15.02
CA ALA A 14 8.54 -9.47 -14.78
C ALA A 14 8.13 -9.97 -13.40
N ASP A 15 8.29 -9.15 -12.36
CA ASP A 15 7.84 -9.48 -10.99
C ASP A 15 6.32 -9.73 -10.98
N VAL A 16 5.54 -8.90 -11.68
CA VAL A 16 4.08 -9.10 -11.79
C VAL A 16 3.74 -10.41 -12.51
N ALA A 17 4.47 -10.75 -13.57
CA ALA A 17 4.22 -11.97 -14.35
C ALA A 17 4.55 -13.26 -13.56
N GLU A 18 5.60 -13.22 -12.74
CA GLU A 18 6.03 -14.34 -11.91
C GLU A 18 5.23 -14.46 -10.60
N SER A 19 4.67 -13.36 -10.09
CA SER A 19 3.91 -13.36 -8.84
C SER A 19 2.59 -14.13 -8.94
N PRO A 20 2.35 -15.11 -8.05
CA PRO A 20 1.05 -15.76 -7.94
C PRO A 20 -0.05 -14.75 -7.56
N ALA A 21 -1.30 -15.09 -7.88
CA ALA A 21 -2.43 -14.19 -7.71
C ALA A 21 -2.59 -13.66 -6.28
N TYR A 22 -2.30 -14.47 -5.26
CA TYR A 22 -2.43 -14.04 -3.87
C TYR A 22 -1.44 -12.95 -3.48
N GLU A 23 -0.21 -12.94 -4.02
CA GLU A 23 0.77 -11.88 -3.75
C GLU A 23 0.34 -10.56 -4.35
N ARG A 24 -0.18 -10.60 -5.58
CA ARG A 24 -0.73 -9.43 -6.28
C ARG A 24 -1.92 -8.85 -5.52
N MET A 25 -2.79 -9.71 -4.97
CA MET A 25 -3.89 -9.28 -4.09
C MET A 25 -3.41 -8.69 -2.77
N LEU A 26 -2.40 -9.29 -2.11
CA LEU A 26 -1.84 -8.78 -0.86
C LEU A 26 -1.19 -7.42 -1.04
N LEU A 27 -0.48 -7.22 -2.16
CA LEU A 27 0.10 -5.94 -2.50
C LEU A 27 -0.97 -4.87 -2.74
N LEU A 28 -2.04 -5.21 -3.45
CA LEU A 28 -3.17 -4.31 -3.65
C LEU A 28 -3.88 -3.96 -2.32
N LEU A 29 -4.05 -4.93 -1.40
CA LEU A 29 -4.56 -4.68 -0.06
C LEU A 29 -3.63 -3.81 0.78
N THR A 30 -2.32 -3.98 0.64
CA THR A 30 -1.31 -3.15 1.30
C THR A 30 -1.41 -1.70 0.83
N ALA A 31 -1.54 -1.49 -0.47
CA ALA A 31 -1.76 -0.17 -1.04
C ALA A 31 -3.09 0.44 -0.56
N ALA A 32 -4.16 -0.34 -0.51
CA ALA A 32 -5.44 0.12 0.01
C ALA A 32 -5.37 0.53 1.49
N LEU A 33 -4.61 -0.20 2.31
CA LEU A 33 -4.38 0.15 3.71
C LEU A 33 -3.65 1.49 3.84
N MET A 34 -2.60 1.70 3.03
CA MET A 34 -1.86 2.97 3.01
C MET A 34 -2.77 4.13 2.63
N GLU A 35 -3.55 3.98 1.57
CA GLU A 35 -4.54 4.96 1.12
C GLU A 35 -5.61 5.25 2.18
N ALA A 36 -6.05 4.23 2.93
CA ALA A 36 -6.98 4.39 4.06
C ALA A 36 -6.39 5.27 5.18
N PHE A 37 -5.07 5.24 5.38
CA PHE A 37 -4.37 6.10 6.34
C PHE A 37 -3.96 7.47 5.76
N GLY A 38 -4.37 7.79 4.53
CA GLY A 38 -4.00 9.03 3.85
C GLY A 38 -2.59 9.04 3.28
N ILE A 39 -1.93 7.88 3.18
CA ILE A 39 -0.63 7.74 2.52
C ILE A 39 -0.89 7.48 1.03
N THR A 40 -0.47 8.42 0.19
CA THR A 40 -0.65 8.32 -1.27
C THR A 40 0.31 7.29 -1.84
N VAL A 41 -0.23 6.29 -2.54
CA VAL A 41 0.53 5.23 -3.18
C VAL A 41 1.01 5.67 -4.57
N GLN A 42 2.26 5.33 -4.89
CA GLN A 42 2.89 5.60 -6.17
C GLN A 42 3.60 4.35 -6.68
N LEU A 43 3.71 4.21 -7.99
CA LEU A 43 4.26 3.02 -8.63
C LEU A 43 5.22 3.43 -9.75
N SER A 44 6.40 2.81 -9.73
CA SER A 44 7.38 2.85 -10.81
C SER A 44 7.72 1.44 -11.27
N ALA A 45 7.92 1.28 -12.58
CA ALA A 45 8.52 0.10 -13.20
C ALA A 45 9.96 0.35 -13.69
N GLU A 46 10.49 1.57 -13.51
CA GLU A 46 11.84 1.94 -13.96
C GLU A 46 12.91 1.32 -13.04
N PRO A 47 13.84 0.50 -13.58
CA PRO A 47 14.82 -0.25 -12.78
C PRO A 47 15.70 0.60 -11.87
N GLU A 48 15.93 1.85 -12.25
CA GLU A 48 16.73 2.83 -11.49
C GLU A 48 16.10 3.12 -10.12
N HIS A 49 14.77 2.98 -9.99
CA HIS A 49 14.03 3.14 -8.74
C HIS A 49 14.02 1.90 -7.85
N GLY A 50 14.51 0.75 -8.33
CA GLY A 50 14.60 -0.50 -7.57
C GLY A 50 15.74 -0.56 -6.56
N GLN A 51 16.64 0.43 -6.56
CA GLN A 51 17.79 0.52 -5.64
C GLN A 51 17.40 1.04 -4.24
N VAL A 52 16.13 1.43 -4.04
CA VAL A 52 15.68 2.09 -2.80
C VAL A 52 14.62 1.24 -2.14
N GLU A 53 14.94 0.72 -0.96
CA GLU A 53 14.03 -0.10 -0.14
C GLU A 53 12.74 0.68 0.16
N GLY A 54 11.57 0.03 0.12
CA GLY A 54 10.29 0.76 0.25
C GLY A 54 10.17 1.61 1.52
N PHE A 55 9.95 2.92 1.37
CA PHE A 55 9.85 3.88 2.48
C PHE A 55 8.59 4.76 2.36
N VAL A 56 8.02 5.19 3.49
CA VAL A 56 6.94 6.19 3.54
C VAL A 56 7.55 7.55 3.90
N LEU A 57 7.24 8.59 3.14
CA LEU A 57 7.75 9.95 3.39
C LEU A 57 6.60 10.89 3.68
N GLY A 58 6.50 11.42 4.92
CA GLY A 58 5.49 12.41 5.31
C GLY A 58 5.96 13.27 6.48
N GLY A 59 6.51 14.46 6.18
CA GLY A 59 7.18 15.35 7.15
C GLY A 59 8.50 14.79 7.71
N GLU A 60 8.46 13.56 8.24
CA GLU A 60 9.57 12.70 8.62
C GLU A 60 9.56 11.43 7.73
N ALA A 61 10.73 10.83 7.48
CA ALA A 61 10.84 9.60 6.68
C ALA A 61 10.67 8.38 7.58
N ILE A 62 9.56 7.66 7.44
CA ILE A 62 9.31 6.38 8.12
C ILE A 62 9.69 5.26 7.14
N VAL A 63 10.84 4.65 7.38
CA VAL A 63 11.27 3.48 6.62
C VAL A 63 10.59 2.26 7.23
N ALA A 64 9.52 1.79 6.59
CA ALA A 64 8.89 0.52 6.89
C ALA A 64 9.26 -0.46 5.76
N ASN A 65 10.32 -1.22 5.99
CA ASN A 65 10.83 -2.23 5.06
C ASN A 65 10.42 -3.63 5.47
N TRP A 66 10.07 -4.43 4.46
CA TRP A 66 9.96 -5.90 4.53
C TRP A 66 11.19 -6.57 3.92
N LEU A 67 12.38 -6.00 4.07
CA LEU A 67 13.61 -6.53 3.47
C LEU A 67 14.72 -6.59 4.52
N GLY A 68 15.08 -7.81 4.88
CA GLY A 68 16.16 -8.11 5.83
C GLY A 68 16.19 -9.56 6.34
N GLY A 69 15.13 -10.35 6.13
CA GLY A 69 15.04 -11.76 6.53
C GLY A 69 13.65 -12.11 7.07
N PRO A 70 13.31 -13.41 7.24
CA PRO A 70 11.98 -13.87 7.65
C PRO A 70 11.52 -13.45 9.06
N GLU A 71 12.29 -12.64 9.81
CA GLU A 71 12.10 -12.55 11.27
C GLU A 71 11.98 -11.16 11.91
N LEU A 72 12.07 -10.02 11.22
CA LEU A 72 11.93 -8.74 11.97
C LEU A 72 11.40 -7.55 11.17
N TRP A 73 10.24 -7.04 11.63
CA TRP A 73 9.70 -5.73 11.29
C TRP A 73 10.57 -4.66 11.95
N SER A 74 11.34 -3.91 11.16
CA SER A 74 12.10 -2.75 11.65
C SER A 74 11.42 -1.47 11.19
N VAL A 75 10.83 -0.75 12.14
CA VAL A 75 10.39 0.65 11.94
C VAL A 75 11.40 1.52 12.66
N ASP A 76 12.29 2.12 11.88
CA ASP A 76 13.14 3.18 12.40
C ASP A 76 12.37 4.51 12.22
N ALA A 77 12.08 5.18 13.34
CA ALA A 77 11.20 6.35 13.37
C ALA A 77 11.81 7.58 12.67
N SER A 78 13.06 7.51 12.22
CA SER A 78 13.69 8.56 11.44
C SER A 78 14.98 8.05 10.78
N ALA A 79 15.00 7.98 9.45
CA ALA A 79 16.27 7.85 8.72
C ALA A 79 17.20 9.05 9.02
N PRO A 80 18.54 8.86 9.09
CA PRO A 80 19.49 9.96 9.23
C PRO A 80 19.29 11.04 8.14
N PRO A 81 19.52 12.33 8.42
CA PRO A 81 19.29 13.43 7.47
C PRO A 81 19.88 13.23 6.06
N SER A 82 21.05 12.56 5.97
CA SER A 82 21.71 12.23 4.71
C SER A 82 21.01 11.17 3.86
N ARG A 83 20.22 10.27 4.48
CA ARG A 83 19.34 9.32 3.77
C ARG A 83 17.97 9.93 3.45
N ARG A 84 17.53 10.94 4.22
CA ARG A 84 16.25 11.62 3.98
C ARG A 84 16.20 12.38 2.65
N SER A 85 17.30 13.00 2.23
CA SER A 85 17.37 13.65 0.92
C SER A 85 17.24 12.63 -0.20
N VAL A 86 17.98 11.51 -0.11
CA VAL A 86 17.92 10.43 -1.10
C VAL A 86 16.51 9.84 -1.20
N PHE A 87 15.85 9.58 -0.07
CA PHE A 87 14.45 9.13 -0.05
C PHE A 87 13.50 10.18 -0.62
N ARG A 88 13.68 11.46 -0.31
CA ARG A 88 12.86 12.53 -0.88
C ARG A 88 13.03 12.60 -2.39
N ASP A 89 14.27 12.59 -2.87
CA ASP A 89 14.60 12.70 -4.29
C ASP A 89 13.99 11.52 -5.07
N VAL A 90 14.05 10.30 -4.50
CA VAL A 90 13.44 9.11 -5.11
C VAL A 90 11.92 9.15 -5.08
N VAL A 91 11.28 9.56 -3.97
CA VAL A 91 9.82 9.73 -3.95
C VAL A 91 9.38 10.86 -4.88
N GLU A 92 10.16 11.92 -5.00
CA GLU A 92 9.88 13.02 -5.92
C GLU A 92 10.01 12.54 -7.38
N GLN A 93 11.06 11.81 -7.71
CA GLN A 93 11.27 11.22 -9.03
C GLN A 93 10.18 10.21 -9.40
N VAL A 94 9.86 9.28 -8.48
CA VAL A 94 8.72 8.36 -8.62
C VAL A 94 7.40 9.12 -8.71
N SER A 95 7.25 10.26 -8.04
CA SER A 95 6.02 11.05 -8.09
C SER A 95 5.77 11.74 -9.43
N VAL A 96 6.84 12.18 -10.11
CA VAL A 96 6.75 12.84 -11.42
C VAL A 96 6.40 11.84 -12.53
N ALA A 97 6.82 10.57 -12.38
CA ALA A 97 6.64 9.51 -13.39
C ALA A 97 5.69 8.37 -12.96
N SER A 98 4.95 8.52 -11.84
CA SER A 98 4.15 7.42 -11.28
C SER A 98 3.10 6.90 -12.26
N LEU A 99 3.13 5.58 -12.52
CA LEU A 99 2.19 4.88 -13.39
C LEU A 99 0.73 4.94 -12.89
N VAL A 100 0.55 5.22 -11.60
CA VAL A 100 -0.76 5.28 -10.94
C VAL A 100 -1.12 6.70 -10.50
N ALA A 101 -0.43 7.73 -10.99
CA ALA A 101 -0.67 9.13 -10.60
C ALA A 101 -2.12 9.57 -10.88
N GLN A 102 -2.94 9.66 -9.84
CA GLN A 102 -4.33 10.11 -9.90
C GLN A 102 -4.69 10.91 -8.66
N VAL A 103 -5.63 11.85 -8.77
CA VAL A 103 -6.09 12.67 -7.63
C VAL A 103 -6.92 11.82 -6.65
N ARG A 104 -7.76 10.91 -7.17
CA ARG A 104 -8.66 10.09 -6.35
C ARG A 104 -8.03 8.74 -6.02
N SER A 105 -8.11 8.33 -4.75
CA SER A 105 -7.57 7.05 -4.27
C SER A 105 -8.14 5.85 -5.04
N LYS A 106 -9.47 5.82 -5.26
CA LYS A 106 -10.12 4.80 -6.11
C LYS A 106 -9.44 4.63 -7.45
N ARG A 107 -9.12 5.74 -8.13
CA ARG A 107 -8.47 5.70 -9.44
C ARG A 107 -7.03 5.20 -9.35
N ARG A 108 -6.28 5.56 -8.30
CA ARG A 108 -4.94 5.00 -8.04
C ARG A 108 -4.99 3.49 -7.83
N LEU A 109 -5.90 3.00 -6.98
CA LEU A 109 -6.06 1.58 -6.70
C LEU A 109 -6.56 0.79 -7.92
N GLN A 110 -7.45 1.37 -8.74
CA GLN A 110 -7.87 0.76 -10.00
C GLN A 110 -6.71 0.63 -11.00
N MET A 111 -5.89 1.67 -11.15
CA MET A 111 -4.71 1.65 -12.00
C MET A 111 -3.68 0.62 -11.49
N LEU A 112 -3.46 0.56 -10.17
CA LEU A 112 -2.60 -0.45 -9.57
C LEU A 112 -3.14 -1.87 -9.79
N ALA A 113 -4.45 -2.09 -9.62
CA ALA A 113 -5.06 -3.39 -9.87
C ALA A 113 -4.92 -3.80 -11.34
N ALA A 114 -5.07 -2.86 -12.28
CA ALA A 114 -4.83 -3.11 -13.69
C ALA A 114 -3.36 -3.50 -13.96
N TYR A 115 -2.40 -2.77 -13.38
CA TYR A 115 -0.97 -3.09 -13.48
C TYR A 115 -0.66 -4.48 -12.93
N LEU A 116 -1.21 -4.81 -11.75
CA LEU A 116 -1.03 -6.11 -11.10
C LEU A 116 -1.88 -7.21 -11.74
N ASN A 117 -2.59 -6.96 -12.85
CA ASN A 117 -3.48 -7.91 -13.49
C ASN A 117 -4.47 -8.57 -12.51
N VAL A 118 -5.05 -7.74 -11.62
CA VAL A 118 -6.12 -8.11 -10.68
C VAL A 118 -7.42 -7.49 -11.17
N PRO A 119 -8.46 -8.29 -11.51
CA PRO A 119 -9.72 -7.74 -11.98
C PRO A 119 -10.42 -6.91 -10.90
N TRP A 120 -10.45 -5.58 -11.07
CA TRP A 120 -10.94 -4.65 -10.05
C TRP A 120 -12.36 -4.98 -9.56
N ALA A 121 -13.30 -5.22 -10.49
CA ALA A 121 -14.69 -5.49 -10.13
C ALA A 121 -14.86 -6.77 -9.31
N TRP A 122 -14.04 -7.79 -9.58
CA TRP A 122 -14.02 -9.01 -8.78
C TRP A 122 -13.42 -8.74 -7.39
N PHE A 123 -12.29 -8.03 -7.35
CA PHE A 123 -11.59 -7.71 -6.11
C PHE A 123 -12.45 -6.85 -5.16
N GLN A 124 -13.09 -5.80 -5.68
CA GLN A 124 -13.99 -4.94 -4.91
C GLN A 124 -15.17 -5.74 -4.34
N ARG A 125 -15.83 -6.57 -5.17
CA ARG A 125 -16.92 -7.44 -4.72
C ARG A 125 -16.49 -8.41 -3.62
N ARG A 126 -15.31 -9.01 -3.73
CA ARG A 126 -14.76 -9.88 -2.67
C ARG A 126 -14.49 -9.09 -1.39
N CYS A 127 -14.02 -7.86 -1.48
CA CYS A 127 -13.85 -7.01 -0.32
C CYS A 127 -15.20 -6.64 0.32
N GLU A 128 -16.25 -6.38 -0.45
CA GLU A 128 -17.60 -6.15 0.06
C GLU A 128 -18.12 -7.35 0.87
N GLU A 129 -18.00 -8.56 0.31
CA GLU A 129 -18.41 -9.79 1.00
C GLU A 129 -17.61 -10.02 2.29
N LEU A 130 -16.30 -9.82 2.25
CA LEU A 130 -15.43 -9.95 3.43
C LEU A 130 -15.64 -8.84 4.45
N ALA A 131 -16.04 -7.64 4.03
CA ALA A 131 -16.33 -6.55 4.95
C ALA A 131 -17.55 -6.83 5.83
N VAL A 132 -18.53 -7.58 5.30
CA VAL A 132 -19.71 -8.05 6.06
C VAL A 132 -19.34 -9.20 6.99
N ALA A 133 -18.58 -10.18 6.50
CA ALA A 133 -18.22 -11.37 7.28
C ALA A 133 -17.15 -11.11 8.35
N GLY A 134 -16.22 -10.18 8.08
CA GLY A 134 -14.96 -10.07 8.82
C GLY A 134 -13.96 -11.16 8.44
N VAL A 135 -12.68 -10.95 8.76
CA VAL A 135 -11.60 -11.93 8.50
C VAL A 135 -11.03 -12.57 9.76
N ASP A 136 -11.59 -12.26 10.92
CA ASP A 136 -11.06 -12.68 12.23
C ASP A 136 -11.12 -14.20 12.41
N ASP A 137 -12.17 -14.84 11.88
CA ASP A 137 -12.35 -16.30 11.86
C ASP A 137 -11.64 -16.98 10.67
N LEU A 138 -11.04 -16.20 9.75
CA LEU A 138 -10.28 -16.74 8.62
C LEU A 138 -8.78 -16.72 8.91
N ALA A 139 -8.30 -15.62 9.47
CA ALA A 139 -6.90 -15.40 9.80
C ALA A 139 -6.74 -15.41 11.33
N HIS A 140 -6.50 -16.59 11.91
CA HIS A 140 -6.31 -16.77 13.34
C HIS A 140 -4.86 -16.43 13.73
N PRO A 141 -4.58 -15.21 14.26
CA PRO A 141 -3.22 -14.84 14.57
C PRO A 141 -2.74 -15.67 15.76
N ARG A 142 -1.65 -16.42 15.58
CA ARG A 142 -1.09 -17.27 16.64
C ARG A 142 -0.32 -16.50 17.71
N SER A 143 -0.09 -15.21 17.49
CA SER A 143 0.59 -14.30 18.41
C SER A 143 -0.38 -13.24 18.91
N ARG A 144 -0.31 -12.93 20.20
CA ARG A 144 -1.04 -11.82 20.83
C ARG A 144 -0.62 -10.44 20.32
N LEU A 145 0.51 -10.35 19.62
CA LEU A 145 1.03 -9.12 19.02
C LEU A 145 0.54 -8.91 17.58
N LEU A 146 -0.17 -9.88 17.00
CA LEU A 146 -0.71 -9.79 15.66
C LEU A 146 -2.22 -9.58 15.73
N SER A 147 -2.72 -8.64 14.93
CA SER A 147 -4.16 -8.43 14.77
C SER A 147 -4.51 -8.43 13.29
N THR A 148 -5.75 -8.81 13.00
CA THR A 148 -6.39 -8.71 11.69
C THR A 148 -6.92 -7.31 11.39
N SER A 149 -6.77 -6.33 12.31
CA SER A 149 -7.41 -5.03 12.16
C SER A 149 -6.95 -4.29 10.91
N GLY A 150 -5.66 -4.32 10.58
CA GLY A 150 -5.14 -3.72 9.35
C GLY A 150 -5.73 -4.36 8.09
N LEU A 151 -5.92 -5.69 8.09
CA LEU A 151 -6.54 -6.39 6.98
C LEU A 151 -8.03 -6.03 6.85
N ASN A 152 -8.77 -6.02 7.97
CA ASN A 152 -10.16 -5.57 8.00
C ASN A 152 -10.30 -4.12 7.51
N THR A 153 -9.40 -3.22 7.91
CA THR A 153 -9.38 -1.82 7.47
C THR A 153 -9.17 -1.71 5.96
N ALA A 154 -8.18 -2.43 5.40
CA ALA A 154 -7.93 -2.43 3.96
C ALA A 154 -9.15 -2.93 3.17
N ILE A 155 -9.73 -4.04 3.62
CA ILE A 155 -10.91 -4.66 3.00
C ILE A 155 -12.10 -3.69 3.03
N ARG A 156 -12.41 -3.11 4.19
CA ARG A 156 -13.51 -2.14 4.33
C ARG A 156 -13.28 -0.88 3.50
N TYR A 157 -12.04 -0.40 3.46
CA TYR A 157 -11.69 0.76 2.63
C TYR A 157 -12.01 0.51 1.16
N VAL A 158 -11.61 -0.65 0.61
CA VAL A 158 -11.93 -1.01 -0.77
C VAL A 158 -13.43 -1.23 -0.97
N ALA A 159 -14.09 -1.94 -0.05
CA ALA A 159 -15.51 -2.24 -0.13
C ALA A 159 -16.38 -0.99 -0.25
N TYR A 160 -16.06 0.03 0.55
CA TYR A 160 -16.85 1.26 0.64
C TYR A 160 -16.20 2.45 -0.07
N ILE A 161 -15.21 2.20 -0.94
CA ILE A 161 -14.43 3.28 -1.57
C ILE A 161 -15.26 4.24 -2.43
N ASP A 162 -16.44 3.78 -2.86
CA ASP A 162 -17.38 4.57 -3.63
C ASP A 162 -18.20 5.51 -2.75
N ASP A 163 -18.45 5.11 -1.50
CA ASP A 163 -19.14 5.92 -0.48
C ASP A 163 -18.17 6.88 0.23
N LEU A 164 -16.88 6.55 0.20
CA LEU A 164 -15.78 7.35 0.75
C LEU A 164 -15.53 8.67 0.03
N GLU A 165 -16.13 8.89 -1.15
CA GLU A 165 -16.08 10.19 -1.82
C GLU A 165 -16.79 11.30 -1.02
N GLY A 166 -17.40 10.99 0.15
CA GLY A 166 -18.02 11.98 1.06
C GLY A 166 -17.79 11.82 2.58
N ALA A 167 -17.05 10.81 3.08
CA ALA A 167 -16.85 10.63 4.53
C ALA A 167 -15.55 9.87 4.87
N GLU A 168 -14.80 10.29 5.89
CA GLU A 168 -13.60 9.60 6.39
C GLU A 168 -13.97 8.28 7.11
N LEU A 169 -13.66 7.11 6.55
CA LEU A 169 -13.75 5.82 7.28
C LEU A 169 -12.62 5.62 8.31
N ALA A 170 -11.58 6.44 8.30
CA ALA A 170 -10.38 6.18 9.11
C ALA A 170 -10.56 6.38 10.63
N CYS A 171 -11.78 6.63 11.12
CA CYS A 171 -12.06 6.89 12.53
C CYS A 171 -13.30 6.14 13.10
N ARG A 172 -13.51 4.87 12.74
CA ARG A 172 -14.41 3.98 13.50
C ARG A 172 -13.81 2.62 13.76
#